data_AF-A0A945JT04-F1
#
_entry.id   AF-A0A945JT04-F1
#
_cell.length_a   1.000
_cell.length_b   1.000
_cell.length_c   1.000
_cell.angle_alpha   90.00
_cell.angle_beta   90.00
_cell.angle_gamma   90.00
#
_symmetry.space_group_name_H-M   'P 1'
#
loop_
_entity.id
_entity.type
_entity.pdbx_description
1 polymer ?
#
loop_
_entity_poly.entity_id
_entity_poly.type
_entity_poly.pdbx_seq_one_letter_code
_entity_poly.pdbx_strand_id
1 'polypeptide(L)'
;MIGRALGLGFVLLFCACAPEEEGPGPFEVIEEQTWRAVNASHAGPDGLFVQATFHTLAYEMSRLYAQAEKSELVHDQLESRLRQFVYSYIDGRYPMEDGTDINSLYLQYLIYVNPDFDVDNPIEKAQFNVWRSEYVRRLLGIIYDIKYPLMRTQYDERWGNTLYSRLVFSIYVKNEGYEGPPVAVADLGSRTFLVDEAGNRYSPSGTAGPYPYDYDRPDADILGEETVYRLYFPNRMADRSTPIITTSTTSFQLVIENLGDVDQRSLTWELPIEYPAAPSRRLPSQRQD
;
A
#
# COMPACT_ATOMS: atom_id res chain seq x y z
N MET A 1 77.02 -35.55 -17.97
CA MET A 1 77.35 -34.39 -17.13
C MET A 1 76.41 -33.26 -17.50
N ILE A 2 75.65 -32.75 -16.51
CA ILE A 2 75.19 -31.36 -16.33
C ILE A 2 74.45 -30.74 -17.54
N GLY A 3 73.20 -30.29 -17.49
CA GLY A 3 72.29 -30.03 -16.38
C GLY A 3 71.27 -28.95 -16.79
N ARG A 4 70.24 -28.78 -15.94
CA ARG A 4 69.34 -27.62 -15.76
C ARG A 4 68.37 -27.28 -16.91
N ALA A 5 67.04 -27.40 -16.75
CA ALA A 5 66.09 -26.71 -15.86
C ALA A 5 65.36 -25.56 -16.58
N LEU A 6 64.14 -25.28 -16.12
CA LEU A 6 63.14 -24.29 -16.55
C LEU A 6 62.20 -24.75 -17.68
N GLY A 7 60.87 -24.68 -17.55
CA GLY A 7 60.07 -23.99 -16.55
C GLY A 7 58.62 -24.50 -16.55
N LEU A 8 58.01 -24.35 -15.37
CA LEU A 8 56.61 -24.58 -15.11
C LEU A 8 55.71 -23.73 -16.01
N GLY A 9 54.69 -24.36 -16.59
CA GLY A 9 53.46 -23.70 -17.01
C GLY A 9 52.31 -24.26 -16.20
N PHE A 10 52.20 -23.85 -14.94
CA PHE A 10 51.04 -24.16 -14.10
C PHE A 10 49.88 -23.31 -14.62
N VAL A 11 48.91 -23.93 -15.31
CA VAL A 11 47.66 -23.28 -15.66
C VAL A 11 46.86 -23.11 -14.37
N LEU A 12 46.94 -21.91 -13.80
CA LEU A 12 46.03 -21.46 -12.74
C LEU A 12 44.63 -21.36 -13.35
N LEU A 13 43.82 -22.40 -13.16
CA LEU A 13 42.36 -22.26 -13.23
C LEU A 13 41.95 -21.34 -12.08
N PHE A 14 41.83 -20.05 -12.36
CA PHE A 14 40.99 -19.16 -11.58
C PHE A 14 39.53 -19.57 -11.85
N CYS A 15 39.01 -20.50 -11.04
CA CYS A 15 37.58 -20.50 -10.75
C CYS A 15 37.32 -19.23 -9.96
N ALA A 16 37.03 -18.13 -10.68
CA ALA A 16 36.31 -17.03 -10.10
C ALA A 16 34.94 -17.59 -9.69
N CYS A 17 34.79 -17.95 -8.42
CA CYS A 17 33.47 -18.00 -7.82
C CYS A 17 32.86 -16.63 -8.08
N ALA A 18 31.87 -16.57 -8.97
CA ALA A 18 30.95 -15.46 -8.97
C ALA A 18 30.49 -15.27 -7.51
N PRO A 19 30.43 -14.04 -6.98
CA PRO A 19 29.75 -13.85 -5.72
C PRO A 19 28.36 -14.44 -5.89
N GLU A 20 27.99 -15.41 -5.04
CA GLU A 20 26.58 -15.77 -4.88
C GLU A 20 25.90 -14.43 -4.62
N GLU A 21 25.05 -13.98 -5.54
CA GLU A 21 24.13 -12.89 -5.24
C GLU A 21 23.44 -13.33 -3.94
N GLU A 22 23.67 -12.60 -2.85
CA GLU A 22 22.95 -12.85 -1.60
C GLU A 22 21.47 -12.85 -1.96
N GLY A 23 20.83 -14.01 -1.79
CA GLY A 23 19.43 -14.16 -2.10
C GLY A 23 18.58 -13.15 -1.31
N PRO A 24 17.32 -12.93 -1.72
CA PRO A 24 16.46 -11.96 -1.08
C PRO A 24 16.37 -12.23 0.43
N GLY A 25 16.44 -11.16 1.22
CA GLY A 25 16.30 -11.25 2.66
C GLY A 25 14.92 -11.78 3.09
N PRO A 26 14.77 -12.26 4.33
CA PRO A 26 13.52 -12.82 4.81
C PRO A 26 12.33 -11.85 4.76
N PHE A 27 12.53 -10.54 4.91
CA PHE A 27 11.44 -9.59 4.78
C PHE A 27 11.11 -9.29 3.32
N GLU A 28 12.09 -9.30 2.41
CA GLU A 28 11.83 -9.22 0.96
C GLU A 28 10.96 -10.38 0.45
N VAL A 29 11.27 -11.62 0.87
CA VAL A 29 10.47 -12.80 0.51
C VAL A 29 9.03 -12.68 1.02
N ILE A 30 8.85 -12.14 2.22
CA ILE A 30 7.52 -11.97 2.83
C ILE A 30 6.73 -10.86 2.16
N GLU A 31 7.39 -9.75 1.81
CA GLU A 31 6.77 -8.68 1.03
C GLU A 31 6.27 -9.20 -0.30
N GLU A 32 7.07 -9.97 -1.03
CA GLU A 32 6.68 -10.53 -2.32
C GLU A 32 5.48 -11.48 -2.17
N GLN A 33 5.52 -12.39 -1.18
CA GLN A 33 4.41 -13.31 -0.91
C GLN A 33 3.13 -12.57 -0.50
N THR A 34 3.27 -11.50 0.27
CA THR A 34 2.16 -10.65 0.69
C THR A 34 1.59 -9.86 -0.48
N TRP A 35 2.46 -9.30 -1.33
CA TRP A 35 2.07 -8.60 -2.55
C TRP A 35 1.23 -9.51 -3.43
N ARG A 36 1.68 -10.75 -3.66
CA ARG A 36 0.91 -11.75 -4.43
C ARG A 36 -0.48 -12.01 -3.84
N ALA A 37 -0.62 -11.99 -2.52
CA ALA A 37 -1.91 -12.21 -1.84
C ALA A 37 -2.88 -11.01 -1.96
N VAL A 38 -2.35 -9.79 -2.09
CA VAL A 38 -3.16 -8.56 -2.21
C VAL A 38 -3.24 -8.03 -3.65
N ASN A 39 -2.65 -8.73 -4.61
CA ASN A 39 -2.59 -8.32 -6.00
C ASN A 39 -3.56 -9.16 -6.84
N ALA A 40 -4.32 -8.48 -7.69
CA ALA A 40 -5.17 -9.11 -8.67
C ALA A 40 -4.83 -8.55 -10.06
N SER A 41 -4.97 -9.37 -11.09
CA SER A 41 -4.72 -8.95 -12.47
C SER A 41 -5.76 -9.51 -13.44
N HIS A 42 -5.88 -8.85 -14.58
CA HIS A 42 -6.78 -9.20 -15.67
C HIS A 42 -6.07 -8.91 -17.00
N ALA A 43 -5.77 -9.96 -17.76
CA ALA A 43 -5.28 -9.85 -19.13
C ALA A 43 -6.47 -9.89 -20.10
N GLY A 44 -6.70 -8.80 -20.83
CA GLY A 44 -7.76 -8.74 -21.83
C GLY A 44 -7.35 -9.40 -23.14
N PRO A 45 -8.30 -9.95 -23.91
CA PRO A 45 -8.02 -10.54 -25.23
C PRO A 45 -7.61 -9.50 -26.28
N ASP A 46 -7.82 -8.21 -25.99
CA ASP A 46 -7.48 -7.08 -26.83
C ASP A 46 -6.03 -6.60 -26.65
N GLY A 47 -5.22 -7.28 -25.82
CA GLY A 47 -3.82 -6.91 -25.60
C GLY A 47 -3.60 -5.83 -24.55
N LEU A 48 -4.62 -5.48 -23.76
CA LEU A 48 -4.44 -4.66 -22.55
C LEU A 48 -4.38 -5.51 -21.29
N PHE A 49 -3.39 -5.24 -20.45
CA PHE A 49 -3.22 -5.86 -19.14
C PHE A 49 -3.53 -4.86 -18.03
N VAL A 50 -4.26 -5.31 -17.01
CA VAL A 50 -4.55 -4.53 -15.81
C VAL A 50 -4.10 -5.31 -14.59
N GLN A 51 -3.49 -4.62 -13.66
CA GLN A 51 -3.13 -5.13 -12.35
C GLN A 51 -3.52 -4.12 -11.29
N ALA A 52 -4.04 -4.58 -10.15
CA ALA A 52 -4.28 -3.74 -9.00
C ALA A 52 -3.71 -4.38 -7.74
N THR A 53 -3.07 -3.56 -6.92
CA THR A 53 -2.60 -3.93 -5.58
C THR A 53 -3.52 -3.30 -4.55
N PHE A 54 -4.14 -4.11 -3.69
CA PHE A 54 -4.90 -3.65 -2.55
C PHE A 54 -3.96 -3.34 -1.37
N HIS A 55 -3.81 -2.07 -1.02
CA HIS A 55 -2.90 -1.61 0.03
C HIS A 55 -3.48 -1.87 1.42
N THR A 56 -3.38 -3.11 1.87
CA THR A 56 -3.70 -3.46 3.25
C THR A 56 -2.59 -2.98 4.18
N LEU A 57 -2.90 -2.75 5.46
CA LEU A 57 -1.85 -2.42 6.44
C LEU A 57 -0.80 -3.54 6.52
N ALA A 58 -1.20 -4.82 6.47
CA ALA A 58 -0.26 -5.95 6.42
C ALA A 58 0.72 -5.81 5.24
N TYR A 59 0.23 -5.49 4.04
CA TYR A 59 1.08 -5.24 2.88
C TYR A 59 2.00 -4.03 3.07
N GLU A 60 1.49 -2.92 3.59
CA GLU A 60 2.30 -1.74 3.88
C GLU A 60 3.38 -2.02 4.94
N MET A 61 3.05 -2.81 5.96
CA MET A 61 4.00 -3.25 6.99
C MET A 61 5.09 -4.13 6.38
N SER A 62 4.75 -5.18 5.62
CA SER A 62 5.77 -6.01 4.97
C SER A 62 6.66 -5.20 4.04
N ARG A 63 6.07 -4.26 3.29
CA ARG A 63 6.81 -3.36 2.40
C ARG A 63 7.81 -2.49 3.14
N LEU A 64 7.42 -1.88 4.25
CA LEU A 64 8.31 -1.06 5.07
C LEU A 64 9.43 -1.88 5.71
N TYR A 65 9.14 -3.11 6.15
CA TYR A 65 10.16 -4.02 6.68
C TYR A 65 11.14 -4.50 5.60
N ALA A 66 10.66 -4.87 4.41
CA ALA A 66 11.52 -5.26 3.29
C ALA A 66 12.40 -4.11 2.82
N GLN A 67 11.85 -2.89 2.70
CA GLN A 67 12.64 -1.70 2.37
C GLN A 67 13.70 -1.39 3.43
N ALA A 68 13.36 -1.59 4.71
CA ALA A 68 14.29 -1.42 5.80
C ALA A 68 15.43 -2.46 5.75
N GLU A 69 15.11 -3.73 5.51
CA GLU A 69 16.11 -4.80 5.32
C GLU A 69 17.03 -4.50 4.14
N LYS A 70 16.46 -4.20 2.96
CA LYS A 70 17.20 -3.87 1.74
C LYS A 70 18.12 -2.65 1.88
N SER A 71 17.72 -1.69 2.73
CA SER A 71 18.49 -0.47 2.97
C SER A 71 19.34 -0.55 4.25
N GLU A 72 19.47 -1.75 4.84
CA GLU A 72 20.20 -2.02 6.09
C GLU A 72 19.81 -1.08 7.25
N LEU A 73 18.54 -0.70 7.33
CA LEU A 73 18.04 0.21 8.36
C LEU A 73 18.01 -0.48 9.72
N VAL A 74 18.44 0.26 10.74
CA VAL A 74 18.28 -0.15 12.13
C VAL A 74 16.85 0.10 12.62
N HIS A 75 16.49 -0.52 13.74
CA HIS A 75 15.13 -0.45 14.30
C HIS A 75 14.56 0.97 14.40
N ASP A 76 15.32 1.93 14.92
CA ASP A 76 14.86 3.31 15.12
C ASP A 76 14.54 4.02 13.79
N GLN A 77 15.28 3.68 12.72
CA GLN A 77 15.02 4.21 11.39
C GLN A 77 13.74 3.62 10.80
N LEU A 78 13.50 2.31 10.99
CA LEU A 78 12.23 1.69 10.63
C LEU A 78 11.06 2.30 11.42
N GLU A 79 11.23 2.54 12.72
CA GLU A 79 10.21 3.22 13.54
C GLU A 79 9.87 4.60 13.00
N SER A 80 10.89 5.37 12.60
CA SER A 80 10.70 6.68 11.97
C SER A 80 9.89 6.57 10.67
N ARG A 81 10.16 5.56 9.82
CA ARG A 81 9.40 5.31 8.58
C ARG A 81 7.96 4.91 8.85
N LEU A 82 7.73 4.03 9.83
CA LEU A 82 6.38 3.63 10.24
C LEU A 82 5.58 4.78 10.83
N ARG A 83 6.25 5.64 11.60
CA ARG A 83 5.66 6.87 12.12
C ARG A 83 5.26 7.83 10.99
N GLN A 84 6.13 8.03 10.01
CA GLN A 84 5.83 8.84 8.82
C GLN A 84 4.67 8.26 8.01
N PHE A 85 4.64 6.94 7.85
CA PHE A 85 3.51 6.23 7.23
C PHE A 85 2.22 6.51 7.98
N VAL A 86 2.18 6.34 9.31
CA VAL A 86 0.99 6.66 10.12
C VAL A 86 0.56 8.11 9.93
N TYR A 87 1.49 9.07 10.01
CA TYR A 87 1.22 10.49 9.81
C TYR A 87 0.63 10.81 8.44
N SER A 88 1.13 10.17 7.37
CA SER A 88 0.62 10.42 6.01
C SER A 88 -0.86 10.07 5.85
N TYR A 89 -1.36 9.13 6.65
CA TYR A 89 -2.78 8.85 6.74
C TYR A 89 -3.49 9.86 7.66
N ILE A 90 -3.13 9.96 8.94
CA ILE A 90 -3.93 10.78 9.88
C ILE A 90 -3.96 12.28 9.57
N ASP A 91 -2.95 12.77 8.86
CA ASP A 91 -2.87 14.17 8.40
C ASP A 91 -3.13 14.31 6.91
N GLY A 92 -3.48 13.21 6.24
CA GLY A 92 -3.89 13.23 4.84
C GLY A 92 -5.10 14.15 4.63
N ARG A 93 -5.33 14.56 3.38
CA ARG A 93 -6.56 15.31 3.06
C ARG A 93 -7.70 14.32 2.80
N TYR A 94 -8.88 14.67 3.30
CA TYR A 94 -10.07 13.84 3.29
C TYR A 94 -11.25 14.66 2.76
N PRO A 95 -11.97 14.19 1.73
CA PRO A 95 -13.23 14.79 1.30
C PRO A 95 -14.28 14.68 2.39
N MET A 96 -14.92 15.82 2.71
CA MET A 96 -16.04 15.89 3.65
C MET A 96 -17.31 15.32 3.04
N GLU A 97 -17.43 15.43 1.71
CA GLU A 97 -18.59 15.03 0.95
C GLU A 97 -18.95 13.57 1.17
N ASP A 98 -17.98 12.70 1.43
CA ASP A 98 -18.18 11.26 1.57
C ASP A 98 -17.97 10.74 3.01
N GLY A 99 -17.92 11.66 3.99
CA GLY A 99 -17.77 11.31 5.41
C GLY A 99 -16.42 10.70 5.78
N THR A 100 -15.42 10.82 4.91
CA THR A 100 -14.06 10.32 5.18
C THR A 100 -13.24 11.28 6.02
N ASP A 101 -13.71 12.51 6.18
CA ASP A 101 -13.15 13.56 7.02
C ASP A 101 -12.99 13.15 8.48
N ILE A 102 -13.82 12.19 8.95
CA ILE A 102 -13.66 11.54 10.26
C ILE A 102 -12.29 10.88 10.44
N ASN A 103 -11.58 10.54 9.37
CA ASN A 103 -10.24 9.96 9.45
C ASN A 103 -9.13 11.02 9.59
N SER A 104 -9.46 12.30 9.39
CA SER A 104 -8.57 13.40 9.73
C SER A 104 -8.49 13.52 11.25
N LEU A 105 -7.32 13.26 11.79
CA LEU A 105 -7.11 13.36 13.23
C LEU A 105 -7.27 14.81 13.74
N TYR A 106 -6.99 15.79 12.86
CA TYR A 106 -7.28 17.19 13.13
C TYR A 106 -8.78 17.44 13.31
N LEU A 107 -9.63 16.95 12.39
CA LEU A 107 -11.08 17.11 12.52
C LEU A 107 -11.65 16.34 13.72
N GLN A 108 -11.12 15.14 14.01
CA GLN A 108 -11.47 14.43 15.26
C GLN A 108 -11.13 15.26 16.50
N TYR A 109 -9.99 15.95 16.51
CA TYR A 109 -9.61 16.82 17.62
C TYR A 109 -10.59 17.97 17.80
N LEU A 110 -10.95 18.67 16.72
CA LEU A 110 -11.93 19.75 16.77
C LEU A 110 -13.29 19.25 17.25
N ILE A 111 -13.76 18.10 16.78
CA ILE A 111 -15.12 17.63 17.11
C ILE A 111 -15.20 17.05 18.53
N TYR A 112 -14.22 16.24 18.93
CA TYR A 112 -14.34 15.40 20.13
C TYR A 112 -13.46 15.83 21.30
N VAL A 113 -12.48 16.70 21.08
CA VAL A 113 -11.48 17.06 22.11
C VAL A 113 -11.54 18.54 22.46
N ASN A 114 -11.44 19.42 21.47
CA ASN A 114 -11.49 20.88 21.68
C ASN A 114 -12.21 21.59 20.51
N PRO A 115 -13.54 21.75 20.58
CA PRO A 115 -14.33 22.45 19.57
C PRO A 115 -14.03 23.95 19.46
N ASP A 116 -13.53 24.56 20.52
CA ASP A 116 -13.20 25.99 20.57
C ASP A 116 -11.73 26.25 20.19
N PHE A 117 -11.06 25.28 19.57
CA PHE A 117 -9.64 25.37 19.20
C PHE A 117 -9.35 26.55 18.26
N ASP A 118 -8.43 27.41 18.68
CA ASP A 118 -7.90 28.51 17.87
C ASP A 118 -6.58 28.11 17.19
N VAL A 119 -6.61 27.98 15.86
CA VAL A 119 -5.45 27.61 15.04
C VAL A 119 -4.34 28.65 15.06
N ASP A 120 -4.68 29.92 15.33
CA ASP A 120 -3.73 31.03 15.40
C ASP A 120 -3.10 31.14 16.79
N ASN A 121 -3.64 30.44 17.80
CA ASN A 121 -3.07 30.38 19.13
C ASN A 121 -1.92 29.34 19.19
N PRO A 122 -0.66 29.77 19.41
CA PRO A 122 0.48 28.86 19.43
C PRO A 122 0.45 27.85 20.59
N ILE A 123 -0.21 28.18 21.72
CA ILE A 123 -0.32 27.29 22.87
C ILE A 123 -1.26 26.13 22.55
N GLU A 124 -2.42 26.43 21.97
CA GLU A 124 -3.39 25.41 21.58
C GLU A 124 -2.82 24.53 20.48
N LYS A 125 -2.16 25.10 19.47
CA LYS A 125 -1.44 24.33 18.46
C LYS A 125 -0.41 23.36 19.06
N ALA A 126 0.30 23.79 20.11
CA ALA A 126 1.22 22.90 20.84
C ALA A 126 0.48 21.76 21.56
N GLN A 127 -0.68 22.03 22.17
CA GLN A 127 -1.52 21.01 22.81
C GLN A 127 -2.04 19.98 21.79
N PHE A 128 -2.52 20.43 20.63
CA PHE A 128 -2.91 19.55 19.53
C PHE A 128 -1.75 18.65 19.09
N ASN A 129 -0.56 19.22 18.90
CA ASN A 129 0.63 18.45 18.50
C ASN A 129 1.01 17.38 19.53
N VAL A 130 0.91 17.69 20.83
CA VAL A 130 1.15 16.70 21.91
C VAL A 130 0.10 15.59 21.86
N TRP A 131 -1.18 15.94 21.75
CA TRP A 131 -2.26 14.97 21.66
C TRP A 131 -2.13 14.06 20.42
N ARG A 132 -1.87 14.64 19.25
CA ARG A 132 -1.58 13.94 18.00
C ARG A 132 -0.37 13.01 18.13
N SER A 133 0.72 13.47 18.76
CA SER A 133 1.91 12.64 19.00
C SER A 133 1.63 11.47 19.93
N GLU A 134 0.83 11.67 20.98
CA GLU A 134 0.41 10.60 21.89
C GLU A 134 -0.51 9.58 21.21
N TYR A 135 -1.41 10.02 20.33
CA TYR A 135 -2.23 9.13 19.50
C TYR A 135 -1.35 8.21 18.65
N VAL A 136 -0.39 8.79 17.91
CA VAL A 136 0.54 8.03 17.07
C VAL A 136 1.41 7.10 17.90
N ARG A 137 1.95 7.58 19.03
CA ARG A 137 2.76 6.76 19.94
C ARG A 137 1.99 5.54 20.43
N ARG A 138 0.71 5.70 20.80
CA ARG A 138 -0.16 4.58 21.21
C ARG A 138 -0.35 3.60 20.07
N LEU A 139 -0.71 4.07 18.88
CA LEU A 139 -0.91 3.22 17.70
C LEU A 139 0.35 2.41 17.35
N LEU A 140 1.51 3.08 17.28
CA LEU A 140 2.79 2.40 17.07
C LEU A 140 3.09 1.39 18.18
N GLY A 141 2.77 1.71 19.44
CA GLY A 141 2.90 0.79 20.56
C GLY A 141 2.12 -0.51 20.34
N ILE A 142 0.92 -0.43 19.74
CA ILE A 142 0.16 -1.63 19.40
C ILE A 142 0.79 -2.38 18.21
N ILE A 143 1.45 -1.67 17.26
CA ILE A 143 2.15 -2.29 16.10
C ILE A 143 3.30 -3.13 16.61
N TYR A 144 4.03 -2.60 17.60
CA TYR A 144 5.17 -3.27 18.19
C TYR A 144 4.85 -4.21 19.36
N ASP A 145 3.60 -4.32 19.79
CA ASP A 145 3.19 -5.28 20.83
C ASP A 145 3.22 -6.73 20.33
N ILE A 146 4.15 -7.52 20.89
CA ILE A 146 4.46 -8.91 20.52
C ILE A 146 3.25 -9.85 20.56
N LYS A 147 2.20 -9.49 21.31
CA LYS A 147 0.95 -10.26 21.37
C LYS A 147 0.24 -10.35 20.04
N TYR A 148 0.58 -9.48 19.09
CA TYR A 148 -0.08 -9.41 17.82
C TYR A 148 0.80 -9.90 16.66
N PRO A 149 0.25 -10.51 15.61
CA PRO A 149 1.01 -10.80 14.40
C PRO A 149 1.38 -9.51 13.66
N LEU A 150 2.53 -9.50 12.97
CA LEU A 150 2.91 -8.43 12.05
C LEU A 150 1.96 -8.40 10.84
N MET A 151 1.69 -9.59 10.28
CA MET A 151 0.83 -9.80 9.12
C MET A 151 -0.50 -10.35 9.59
N ARG A 152 -1.52 -9.50 9.65
CA ARG A 152 -2.84 -9.88 10.19
C ARG A 152 -3.83 -10.08 9.06
N THR A 153 -4.54 -11.19 9.11
CA THR A 153 -5.60 -11.55 8.15
C THR A 153 -6.87 -10.73 8.34
N GLN A 154 -7.11 -10.21 9.55
CA GLN A 154 -8.26 -9.39 9.89
C GLN A 154 -7.83 -8.16 10.69
N TYR A 155 -8.45 -7.03 10.35
CA TYR A 155 -8.38 -5.82 11.15
C TYR A 155 -9.55 -5.86 12.13
N ASP A 156 -9.28 -5.61 13.42
CA ASP A 156 -10.35 -5.30 14.35
C ASP A 156 -10.56 -3.78 14.38
N GLU A 157 -11.74 -3.36 14.84
CA GLU A 157 -12.15 -1.96 14.97
C GLU A 157 -11.16 -1.08 15.76
N ARG A 158 -10.29 -1.67 16.59
CA ARG A 158 -9.28 -0.94 17.39
C ARG A 158 -8.08 -0.48 16.56
N TRP A 159 -8.00 -0.94 15.31
CA TRP A 159 -6.91 -0.66 14.37
C TRP A 159 -7.37 0.07 13.12
N GLY A 160 -8.69 0.22 12.95
CA GLY A 160 -9.33 0.73 11.75
C GLY A 160 -9.30 -0.32 10.66
N ASN A 161 -10.46 -0.74 10.15
CA ASN A 161 -10.57 -1.94 9.31
C ASN A 161 -9.88 -1.88 7.94
N THR A 162 -9.13 -0.83 7.64
CA THR A 162 -8.38 -0.57 6.41
C THR A 162 -7.92 0.88 6.48
N LEU A 163 -6.63 1.17 6.61
CA LEU A 163 -6.03 2.52 6.50
C LEU A 163 -6.95 3.69 6.91
N TYR A 164 -7.49 3.65 8.13
CA TYR A 164 -8.52 4.60 8.60
C TYR A 164 -9.77 4.61 7.69
N SER A 165 -10.54 3.51 7.68
CA SER A 165 -11.75 3.35 6.86
C SER A 165 -11.59 3.66 5.36
N ARG A 166 -10.40 3.42 4.76
CA ARG A 166 -10.12 3.61 3.33
C ARG A 166 -9.60 2.34 2.69
N LEU A 167 -10.24 1.92 1.61
CA LEU A 167 -9.77 0.83 0.75
C LEU A 167 -8.92 1.45 -0.37
N VAL A 168 -7.61 1.23 -0.33
CA VAL A 168 -6.66 1.92 -1.21
C VAL A 168 -6.12 0.96 -2.26
N PHE A 169 -6.09 1.38 -3.52
CA PHE A 169 -5.61 0.58 -4.64
C PHE A 169 -4.60 1.37 -5.47
N SER A 170 -3.48 0.75 -5.81
CA SER A 170 -2.65 1.20 -6.95
C SER A 170 -2.97 0.32 -8.13
N ILE A 171 -3.37 0.94 -9.25
CA ILE A 171 -3.77 0.27 -10.48
C ILE A 171 -2.74 0.58 -11.55
N TYR A 172 -2.22 -0.48 -12.16
CA TYR A 172 -1.31 -0.46 -13.27
C TYR A 172 -2.05 -0.95 -14.52
N VAL A 173 -1.96 -0.19 -15.59
CA VAL A 173 -2.52 -0.55 -16.90
C VAL A 173 -1.39 -0.55 -17.90
N LYS A 174 -1.28 -1.63 -18.67
CA LYS A 174 -0.21 -1.82 -19.66
C LYS A 174 -0.79 -2.18 -21.01
N ASN A 175 -0.20 -1.60 -22.04
CA ASN A 175 -0.41 -2.00 -23.41
C ASN A 175 0.58 -3.12 -23.76
N GLU A 176 0.07 -4.33 -23.95
CA GLU A 176 0.85 -5.53 -24.34
C GLU A 176 0.61 -5.94 -25.80
N GLY A 177 0.12 -5.02 -26.64
CA GLY A 177 -0.14 -5.26 -28.06
C GLY A 177 -1.57 -4.89 -28.49
N TYR A 178 -2.19 -3.90 -27.84
CA TYR A 178 -3.48 -3.38 -28.22
C TYR A 178 -3.39 -2.56 -29.52
N GLU A 179 -4.16 -2.99 -30.53
CA GLU A 179 -4.16 -2.42 -31.89
C GLU A 179 -5.39 -1.53 -32.18
N GLY A 180 -6.28 -1.35 -31.20
CA GLY A 180 -7.51 -0.57 -31.35
C GLY A 180 -7.32 0.96 -31.26
N PRO A 181 -8.42 1.74 -31.20
CA PRO A 181 -8.36 3.19 -31.08
C PRO A 181 -7.66 3.64 -29.78
N PRO A 182 -6.99 4.82 -29.76
CA PRO A 182 -6.33 5.33 -28.57
C PRO A 182 -7.19 5.28 -27.31
N VAL A 183 -6.66 4.66 -26.26
CA VAL A 183 -7.37 4.46 -25.00
C VAL A 183 -7.17 5.68 -24.12
N ALA A 184 -8.24 6.42 -23.85
CA ALA A 184 -8.19 7.49 -22.86
C ALA A 184 -7.92 6.91 -21.47
N VAL A 185 -7.01 7.54 -20.72
CA VAL A 185 -6.64 7.09 -19.36
C VAL A 185 -6.83 8.16 -18.30
N ALA A 186 -6.87 9.44 -18.67
CA ALA A 186 -6.99 10.56 -17.74
C ALA A 186 -8.27 10.58 -16.89
N ASP A 187 -9.30 9.80 -17.24
CA ASP A 187 -10.58 9.68 -16.56
C ASP A 187 -10.82 8.28 -15.95
N LEU A 188 -9.81 7.38 -15.97
CA LEU A 188 -9.97 6.00 -15.47
C LEU A 188 -10.51 5.93 -14.05
N GLY A 189 -10.14 6.87 -13.19
CA GLY A 189 -10.66 6.91 -11.82
C GLY A 189 -12.19 7.02 -11.77
N SER A 190 -12.80 7.73 -12.71
CA SER A 190 -14.27 7.88 -12.77
C SER A 190 -14.98 6.67 -13.37
N ARG A 191 -14.23 5.79 -14.05
CA ARG A 191 -14.71 4.55 -14.69
C ARG A 191 -14.38 3.30 -13.88
N THR A 192 -13.76 3.46 -12.72
CA THR A 192 -13.38 2.36 -11.84
C THR A 192 -14.28 2.35 -10.61
N PHE A 193 -14.84 1.18 -10.29
CA PHE A 193 -15.80 1.01 -9.21
C PHE A 193 -15.36 -0.13 -8.30
N LEU A 194 -15.60 0.04 -7.00
CA LEU A 194 -15.58 -1.06 -6.07
C LEU A 194 -16.96 -1.72 -6.09
N VAL A 195 -17.00 -3.04 -6.15
CA VAL A 195 -18.23 -3.83 -6.17
C VAL A 195 -18.22 -4.83 -5.02
N ASP A 196 -19.27 -4.79 -4.19
CA ASP A 196 -19.43 -5.75 -3.10
C ASP A 196 -20.09 -7.06 -3.58
N GLU A 197 -20.25 -8.00 -2.65
CA GLU A 197 -20.81 -9.34 -2.88
C GLU A 197 -22.28 -9.31 -3.33
N ALA A 198 -23.00 -8.25 -2.97
CA ALA A 198 -24.38 -8.03 -3.38
C ALA A 198 -24.47 -7.35 -4.76
N GLY A 199 -23.33 -7.00 -5.37
CA GLY A 199 -23.27 -6.30 -6.64
C GLY A 199 -23.47 -4.78 -6.53
N ASN A 200 -23.50 -4.21 -5.32
CA ASN A 200 -23.58 -2.77 -5.16
C ASN A 200 -22.27 -2.13 -5.60
N ARG A 201 -22.38 -0.99 -6.28
CA ARG A 201 -21.25 -0.27 -6.85
C ARG A 201 -20.95 0.98 -6.04
N TYR A 202 -19.67 1.22 -5.80
CA TYR A 202 -19.18 2.36 -5.05
C TYR A 202 -18.12 3.08 -5.88
N SER A 203 -18.25 4.41 -5.95
CA SER A 203 -17.27 5.27 -6.62
C SER A 203 -16.08 5.57 -5.71
N PRO A 204 -14.89 5.77 -6.27
CA PRO A 204 -13.76 6.24 -5.49
C PRO A 204 -13.99 7.71 -5.10
N SER A 205 -13.37 8.10 -4.01
CA SER A 205 -13.43 9.45 -3.46
C SER A 205 -12.04 10.05 -3.50
N GLY A 206 -11.89 11.38 -3.53
CA GLY A 206 -10.62 12.03 -3.80
C GLY A 206 -10.66 13.53 -3.59
N THR A 207 -9.49 14.14 -3.31
CA THR A 207 -9.39 15.61 -3.32
C THR A 207 -9.17 16.17 -4.72
N ALA A 208 -8.87 15.29 -5.69
CA ALA A 208 -8.72 15.58 -7.11
C ALA A 208 -9.75 14.78 -7.93
N GLY A 209 -11.04 14.92 -7.60
CA GLY A 209 -12.10 14.10 -8.18
C GLY A 209 -12.05 12.66 -7.64
N PRO A 210 -11.94 11.62 -8.49
CA PRO A 210 -11.85 10.23 -8.02
C PRO A 210 -10.47 9.87 -7.42
N TYR A 211 -9.46 10.73 -7.58
CA TYR A 211 -8.08 10.46 -7.17
C TYR A 211 -7.77 11.07 -5.80
N PRO A 212 -7.00 10.38 -4.93
CA PRO A 212 -6.57 10.93 -3.64
C PRO A 212 -5.96 12.31 -3.74
N TYR A 213 -4.97 12.45 -4.61
CA TYR A 213 -4.32 13.72 -4.90
C TYR A 213 -4.11 13.86 -6.41
N ASP A 214 -3.78 15.07 -6.88
CA ASP A 214 -3.58 15.33 -8.32
C ASP A 214 -2.50 14.43 -8.94
N TYR A 215 -1.44 14.13 -8.18
CA TYR A 215 -0.35 13.26 -8.64
C TYR A 215 -0.71 11.76 -8.68
N ASP A 216 -1.87 11.36 -8.17
CA ASP A 216 -2.35 9.97 -8.26
C ASP A 216 -3.14 9.71 -9.55
N ARG A 217 -3.38 10.77 -10.35
CA ARG A 217 -4.01 10.70 -11.68
C ARG A 217 -2.99 10.26 -12.73
N PRO A 218 -3.40 9.57 -13.80
CA PRO A 218 -2.56 9.39 -14.97
C PRO A 218 -2.04 10.72 -15.50
N ASP A 219 -0.72 10.84 -15.69
CA ASP A 219 -0.08 12.05 -16.21
C ASP A 219 -0.44 12.31 -17.69
N ALA A 220 -0.80 11.25 -18.42
CA ALA A 220 -1.11 11.30 -19.85
C ALA A 220 -2.62 11.20 -20.10
N ASP A 221 -3.08 11.80 -21.20
CA ASP A 221 -4.47 11.68 -21.63
C ASP A 221 -4.77 10.32 -22.26
N ILE A 222 -3.79 9.74 -22.96
CA ILE A 222 -3.87 8.50 -23.72
C ILE A 222 -2.87 7.48 -23.18
N LEU A 223 -3.26 6.20 -23.18
CA LEU A 223 -2.39 5.10 -22.81
C LEU A 223 -1.17 5.01 -23.75
N GLY A 224 0.03 5.11 -23.17
CA GLY A 224 1.30 4.77 -23.84
C GLY A 224 1.62 3.29 -23.71
N GLU A 225 2.85 2.97 -23.28
CA GLU A 225 3.24 1.60 -22.90
C GLU A 225 2.57 1.18 -21.59
N GLU A 226 2.55 2.09 -20.62
CA GLU A 226 1.96 1.86 -19.30
C GLU A 226 1.42 3.15 -18.70
N THR A 227 0.52 3.00 -17.75
CA THR A 227 0.11 4.08 -16.84
C THR A 227 -0.20 3.51 -15.47
N VAL A 228 0.00 4.34 -14.45
CA VAL A 228 -0.33 4.03 -13.06
C VAL A 228 -1.27 5.11 -12.56
N TYR A 229 -2.25 4.70 -11.78
CA TYR A 229 -3.05 5.61 -10.99
C TYR A 229 -3.42 4.97 -9.66
N ARG A 230 -3.80 5.80 -8.71
CA ARG A 230 -4.20 5.34 -7.37
C ARG A 230 -5.61 5.80 -7.08
N LEU A 231 -6.39 4.92 -6.47
CA LEU A 231 -7.72 5.24 -5.99
C LEU A 231 -7.85 4.88 -4.52
N TYR A 232 -8.80 5.51 -3.85
CA TYR A 232 -9.34 4.97 -2.62
C TYR A 232 -10.86 5.04 -2.59
N PHE A 233 -11.42 4.07 -1.89
CA PHE A 233 -12.84 3.99 -1.62
C PHE A 233 -13.06 4.18 -0.13
N PRO A 234 -13.96 5.09 0.30
CA PRO A 234 -14.46 5.10 1.65
C PRO A 234 -15.01 3.71 1.98
N ASN A 235 -14.59 3.09 3.09
CA ASN A 235 -15.20 1.85 3.55
C ASN A 235 -16.54 2.16 4.25
N ARG A 236 -17.48 2.71 3.48
CA ARG A 236 -18.82 3.15 3.89
C ARG A 236 -19.79 2.99 2.73
N MET A 237 -20.95 2.40 3.01
CA MET A 237 -22.08 2.34 2.10
C MET A 237 -22.70 3.73 1.91
N ALA A 238 -23.76 3.81 1.09
CA ALA A 238 -24.45 5.06 0.79
C ALA A 238 -25.02 5.79 2.03
N ASP A 239 -25.27 5.05 3.12
CA ASP A 239 -25.70 5.60 4.41
C ASP A 239 -24.58 6.30 5.20
N ARG A 240 -23.33 6.20 4.72
CA ARG A 240 -22.10 6.76 5.32
C ARG A 240 -21.73 6.19 6.69
N SER A 241 -22.45 5.17 7.17
CA SER A 241 -22.23 4.55 8.48
C SER A 241 -21.87 3.08 8.38
N THR A 242 -22.52 2.34 7.49
CA THR A 242 -22.32 0.90 7.35
C THR A 242 -21.05 0.63 6.54
N PRO A 243 -20.08 -0.17 7.02
CA PRO A 243 -18.90 -0.49 6.23
C PRO A 243 -19.24 -1.35 4.99
N ILE A 244 -18.55 -1.12 3.88
CA ILE A 244 -18.66 -1.95 2.66
C ILE A 244 -18.03 -3.33 2.92
N ILE A 245 -16.79 -3.32 3.41
CA ILE A 245 -16.02 -4.52 3.77
C ILE A 245 -15.99 -4.64 5.29
N THR A 246 -16.40 -5.80 5.77
CA THR A 246 -16.46 -6.20 7.18
C THR A 246 -15.71 -7.52 7.39
N THR A 247 -15.62 -7.99 8.63
CA THR A 247 -15.05 -9.31 8.95
C THR A 247 -15.88 -10.48 8.41
N SER A 248 -17.13 -10.25 8.02
CA SER A 248 -18.01 -11.25 7.41
C SER A 248 -18.01 -11.22 5.88
N THR A 249 -17.39 -10.22 5.26
CA THR A 249 -17.26 -10.15 3.80
C THR A 249 -16.35 -11.27 3.32
N THR A 250 -16.78 -12.02 2.31
CA THR A 250 -16.05 -13.16 1.73
C THR A 250 -15.34 -12.81 0.42
N SER A 251 -15.80 -11.78 -0.30
CA SER A 251 -15.13 -11.28 -1.51
C SER A 251 -15.51 -9.84 -1.83
N PHE A 252 -14.74 -9.20 -2.73
CA PHE A 252 -15.13 -7.96 -3.39
C PHE A 252 -14.39 -7.83 -4.72
N GLN A 253 -14.81 -6.89 -5.57
CA GLN A 253 -14.19 -6.66 -6.87
C GLN A 253 -13.86 -5.19 -7.10
N LEU A 254 -12.83 -4.95 -7.92
CA LEU A 254 -12.57 -3.68 -8.57
C LEU A 254 -12.89 -3.86 -10.06
N VAL A 255 -13.82 -3.04 -10.57
CA VAL A 255 -14.31 -3.12 -11.95
C VAL A 255 -13.92 -1.84 -12.68
N ILE A 256 -13.22 -1.96 -13.80
CA ILE A 256 -12.88 -0.86 -14.70
C ILE A 256 -13.73 -0.98 -15.95
N GLU A 257 -14.48 0.08 -16.27
CA GLU A 257 -15.37 0.11 -17.43
C GLU A 257 -14.73 0.80 -18.64
N ASN A 258 -15.10 0.33 -19.84
CA ASN A 258 -14.72 0.91 -21.12
C ASN A 258 -13.18 1.05 -21.31
N LEU A 259 -12.40 0.06 -20.88
CA LEU A 259 -10.95 0.04 -21.07
C LEU A 259 -10.57 -0.87 -22.24
N GLY A 260 -10.26 -0.26 -23.39
CA GLY A 260 -10.01 -0.95 -24.65
C GLY A 260 -11.31 -1.40 -25.31
N ASP A 261 -11.31 -2.61 -25.86
CA ASP A 261 -12.47 -3.18 -26.58
C ASP A 261 -13.37 -4.04 -25.67
N VAL A 262 -13.09 -4.03 -24.36
CA VAL A 262 -13.83 -4.80 -23.35
C VAL A 262 -14.68 -3.86 -22.50
N ASP A 263 -15.97 -4.16 -22.38
CA ASP A 263 -16.93 -3.37 -21.60
C ASP A 263 -16.50 -3.23 -20.14
N GLN A 264 -16.06 -4.32 -19.52
CA GLN A 264 -15.69 -4.37 -18.10
C GLN A 264 -14.52 -5.31 -17.84
N ARG A 265 -13.55 -4.83 -17.05
CA ARG A 265 -12.45 -5.63 -16.52
C ARG A 265 -12.62 -5.73 -15.02
N SER A 266 -12.72 -6.95 -14.51
CA SER A 266 -12.97 -7.21 -13.09
C SER A 266 -11.74 -7.87 -12.46
N LEU A 267 -11.36 -7.37 -11.29
CA LEU A 267 -10.28 -7.84 -10.43
C LEU A 267 -10.91 -8.24 -9.10
N THR A 268 -10.72 -9.48 -8.66
CA THR A 268 -11.42 -10.04 -7.49
C THR A 268 -10.44 -10.33 -6.37
N TRP A 269 -10.86 -10.05 -5.13
CA TRP A 269 -10.17 -10.47 -3.92
C TRP A 269 -11.12 -11.32 -3.07
N GLU A 270 -10.63 -12.49 -2.66
CA GLU A 270 -11.28 -13.34 -1.67
C GLU A 270 -10.80 -12.97 -0.26
N LEU A 271 -11.70 -13.03 0.71
CA LEU A 271 -11.51 -12.63 2.09
C LEU A 271 -11.85 -13.78 3.06
N PRO A 272 -11.15 -13.88 4.21
CA PRO A 272 -10.04 -13.03 4.62
C PRO A 272 -8.78 -13.31 3.79
N ILE A 273 -7.98 -12.27 3.55
CA ILE A 273 -6.69 -12.44 2.85
C ILE A 273 -5.77 -13.28 3.74
N GLU A 274 -5.27 -14.38 3.20
CA GLU A 274 -4.28 -15.23 3.85
C GLU A 274 -2.88 -14.66 3.62
N TYR A 275 -2.18 -14.34 4.70
CA TYR A 275 -0.82 -13.80 4.66
C TYR A 275 0.21 -14.84 5.08
N PRO A 276 1.44 -14.75 4.55
CA PRO A 276 2.52 -15.62 4.99
C PRO A 276 2.88 -15.37 6.46
N ALA A 277 3.48 -16.38 7.09
CA ALA A 277 4.02 -16.23 8.44
C ALA A 277 5.24 -15.31 8.41
N ALA A 278 5.16 -14.15 9.07
CA ALA A 278 6.29 -13.24 9.12
C ALA A 278 7.41 -13.73 10.06
N PRO A 279 8.68 -13.47 9.73
CA PRO A 279 9.81 -13.63 10.62
C PRO A 279 9.59 -12.85 11.92
N SER A 280 10.31 -13.25 12.98
CA SER A 280 10.26 -12.51 14.24
C SER A 280 10.56 -11.02 13.99
N ARG A 281 9.80 -10.13 14.63
CA ARG A 281 9.73 -8.67 14.41
C ARG A 281 11.03 -7.86 14.48
N ARG A 282 12.16 -8.48 14.80
CA ARG A 282 13.38 -7.77 15.21
C ARG A 282 14.36 -7.68 14.05
N LEU A 283 14.43 -6.50 13.43
CA LEU A 283 15.69 -6.03 12.83
C LEU A 283 16.72 -5.79 13.94
N PRO A 284 18.02 -5.80 13.65
CA PRO A 284 19.06 -5.48 14.63
C PRO A 284 18.79 -4.11 15.28
N SER A 285 18.84 -4.05 16.61
CA SER A 285 19.02 -2.78 17.31
C SER A 285 20.44 -2.29 17.06
N GLN A 286 20.68 -0.96 17.02
CA GLN A 286 22.06 -0.45 17.00
C GLN A 286 22.87 -1.15 18.10
N ARG A 287 24.04 -1.70 17.74
CA ARG A 287 25.00 -2.11 18.75
C ARG A 287 25.30 -0.87 19.59
N GLN A 288 24.92 -0.92 20.87
CA GLN A 288 25.52 -0.04 21.85
C GLN A 288 26.94 -0.57 22.06
N ASP A 289 27.88 -0.02 21.30
CA ASP A 289 29.30 -0.08 21.63
C ASP A 289 29.61 0.95 22.74
#